data_AF-A0A1L6PNK0-F1
#
_entry.id   AF-A0A1L6PNK0-F1
#
_cell.length_a   1.000
_cell.length_b   1.000
_cell.length_c   1.000
_cell.angle_alpha   90.00
_cell.angle_beta   90.00
_cell.angle_gamma   90.00
#
_symmetry.space_group_name_H-M   'P 1'
#
loop_
_entity.id
_entity.type
_entity.pdbx_description
1 polymer ?
#
loop_
_entity_poly.entity_id
_entity_poly.type
_entity_poly.pdbx_seq_one_letter_code
_entity_poly.pdbx_strand_id
1 'polypeptide(L)'
;MPCDTFPARAGWDDAVVLEAIDAVNWGDLPGPRDLYEPDRVATGLRALATASGLVQAAGAGSLLAGGGLVHDHSGAVFPAAVTAAPILLAVVRDGHAEAGATALGLLDDALTFAARDRRTRVATSYAEAVPICCALADHLRGAAGLLAASGAEGRQLLAEAAHHWRFDVQETVAEGDGVAAFRVLAGRFPGGTQRADLHRAGHVPPLVVQVAPHYPLSGHSPDACLRVDGARLDGVAPSAVLLPSGCGSGAADQ
;
A
#
# COMPACT_ATOMS: atom_id res chain seq x y z
N MET A 1 47.16 -8.46 3.58
CA MET A 1 46.04 -8.24 2.66
C MET A 1 45.39 -6.93 3.07
N PRO A 2 45.28 -5.92 2.19
CA PRO A 2 44.56 -4.71 2.52
C PRO A 2 43.06 -5.04 2.59
N CYS A 3 42.35 -4.49 3.58
CA CYS A 3 40.89 -4.46 3.57
C CYS A 3 40.46 -3.61 2.38
N ASP A 4 39.88 -4.25 1.38
CA ASP A 4 39.18 -3.55 0.31
C ASP A 4 38.05 -2.73 0.94
N THR A 5 38.27 -1.43 1.02
CA THR A 5 37.26 -0.46 1.39
C THR A 5 36.36 -0.35 0.17
N PHE A 6 35.24 -1.06 0.18
CA PHE A 6 34.21 -0.88 -0.83
C PHE A 6 33.84 0.60 -0.89
N PRO A 7 33.71 1.20 -2.09
CA PRO A 7 33.34 2.60 -2.20
C PRO A 7 31.99 2.80 -1.49
N ALA A 8 31.96 3.77 -0.58
CA ALA A 8 30.74 4.20 0.07
C ALA A 8 29.69 4.53 -1.02
N ARG A 9 28.48 3.97 -0.87
CA ARG A 9 27.37 4.21 -1.77
C ARG A 9 27.04 5.70 -1.77
N ALA A 10 27.22 6.37 -2.90
CA ALA A 10 26.88 7.79 -3.01
C ALA A 10 25.37 7.97 -2.83
N GLY A 11 24.94 8.58 -1.72
CA GLY A 11 23.55 8.98 -1.45
C GLY A 11 22.73 8.03 -0.56
N TRP A 12 23.26 6.86 -0.21
CA TRP A 12 22.63 5.94 0.75
C TRP A 12 23.19 6.19 2.14
N ASP A 13 22.33 6.60 3.07
CA ASP A 13 22.67 6.64 4.48
C ASP A 13 22.07 5.43 5.19
N ASP A 14 22.89 4.39 5.36
CA ASP A 14 22.54 3.21 6.15
C ASP A 14 21.96 3.61 7.51
N ALA A 15 22.48 4.69 8.14
CA ALA A 15 22.04 5.10 9.46
C ALA A 15 20.58 5.59 9.46
N VAL A 16 20.13 6.31 8.43
CA VAL A 16 18.75 6.82 8.35
C VAL A 16 17.75 5.67 8.17
N VAL A 17 18.08 4.69 7.34
CA VAL A 17 17.20 3.53 7.10
C VAL A 17 17.16 2.63 8.33
N LEU A 18 18.30 2.40 8.98
CA LEU A 18 18.35 1.64 10.23
C LEU A 18 17.61 2.34 11.36
N GLU A 19 17.74 3.67 11.49
CA GLU A 19 16.97 4.46 12.45
C GLU A 19 15.46 4.36 12.19
N ALA A 20 15.02 4.41 10.92
CA ALA A 20 13.62 4.21 10.57
C ALA A 20 13.10 2.81 10.92
N ILE A 21 13.94 1.77 10.81
CA ILE A 21 13.60 0.41 11.24
C ILE A 21 13.49 0.34 12.77
N ASP A 22 14.40 0.98 13.49
CA ASP A 22 14.48 0.96 14.96
C ASP A 22 13.40 1.82 15.63
N ALA A 23 12.90 2.84 14.94
CA ALA A 23 11.84 3.72 15.41
C ALA A 23 10.47 3.01 15.51
N VAL A 24 10.30 1.84 14.89
CA VAL A 24 9.05 1.08 14.89
C VAL A 24 9.12 -0.02 15.95
N ASN A 25 8.17 -0.02 16.89
CA ASN A 25 7.97 -1.17 17.76
C ASN A 25 7.19 -2.27 17.01
N TRP A 26 7.90 -3.10 16.27
CA TRP A 26 7.32 -4.18 15.47
C TRP A 26 6.47 -5.15 16.30
N GLY A 27 6.80 -5.36 17.58
CA GLY A 27 6.03 -6.23 18.48
C GLY A 27 4.63 -5.71 18.83
N ASP A 28 4.39 -4.40 18.69
CA ASP A 28 3.08 -3.77 18.96
C ASP A 28 2.15 -3.84 17.74
N LEU A 29 2.66 -4.19 16.56
CA LEU A 29 1.85 -4.29 15.36
C LEU A 29 0.94 -5.55 15.43
N PRO A 30 -0.33 -5.44 15.01
CA PRO A 30 -1.24 -6.56 15.07
C PRO A 30 -0.86 -7.66 14.07
N GLY A 31 -1.06 -8.93 14.43
CA GLY A 31 -0.86 -10.08 13.56
C GLY A 31 -1.27 -11.39 14.25
N PRO A 32 -1.64 -12.45 13.50
CA PRO A 32 -1.90 -13.77 14.07
C PRO A 32 -0.64 -14.32 14.76
N ARG A 33 -0.72 -14.63 16.05
CA ARG A 33 0.46 -15.01 16.88
C ARG A 33 1.14 -16.32 16.43
N ASP A 34 0.45 -17.13 15.65
CA ASP A 34 0.93 -18.40 15.09
C ASP A 34 1.63 -18.24 13.74
N LEU A 35 1.56 -17.05 13.12
CA LEU A 35 2.12 -16.78 11.78
C LEU A 35 3.03 -15.54 11.75
N TYR A 36 2.72 -14.51 12.54
CA TYR A 36 3.46 -13.26 12.59
C TYR A 36 4.61 -13.35 13.59
N GLU A 37 5.83 -13.18 13.08
CA GLU A 37 7.06 -13.20 13.86
C GLU A 37 7.73 -11.81 13.84
N PRO A 38 7.37 -10.89 14.75
CA PRO A 38 7.82 -9.49 14.72
C PRO A 38 9.35 -9.34 14.79
N ASP A 39 10.05 -10.24 15.50
CA ASP A 39 11.51 -10.25 15.59
C ASP A 39 12.18 -10.47 14.22
N ARG A 40 11.52 -11.19 13.31
CA ARG A 40 11.99 -11.39 11.93
C ARG A 40 11.87 -10.12 11.11
N VAL A 41 10.96 -9.20 11.44
CA VAL A 41 10.76 -7.98 10.67
C VAL A 41 11.97 -7.08 10.77
N ALA A 42 12.34 -6.65 11.98
CA ALA A 42 13.49 -5.78 12.18
C ALA A 42 14.78 -6.45 11.69
N THR A 43 14.96 -7.73 12.02
CA THR A 43 16.14 -8.51 11.59
C THR A 43 16.24 -8.60 10.06
N GLY A 44 15.13 -8.95 9.39
CA GLY A 44 15.06 -9.06 7.94
C GLY A 44 15.25 -7.72 7.24
N LEU A 45 14.62 -6.64 7.72
CA LEU A 45 14.75 -5.31 7.13
C LEU A 45 16.18 -4.77 7.26
N ARG A 46 16.83 -4.93 8.42
CA ARG A 46 18.23 -4.54 8.58
C ARG A 46 19.14 -5.34 7.66
N ALA A 47 18.96 -6.67 7.63
CA ALA A 47 19.74 -7.54 6.77
C ALA A 47 19.57 -7.19 5.28
N LEU A 48 18.35 -6.86 4.86
CA LEU A 48 18.05 -6.45 3.49
C LEU A 48 18.67 -5.08 3.16
N ALA A 49 18.54 -4.10 4.04
CA ALA A 49 19.09 -2.76 3.87
C ALA A 49 20.63 -2.79 3.73
N THR A 50 21.30 -3.62 4.53
CA THR A 50 22.77 -3.74 4.51
C THR A 50 23.29 -4.79 3.53
N ALA A 51 22.42 -5.47 2.78
CA ALA A 51 22.85 -6.53 1.88
C ALA A 51 23.80 -5.98 0.80
N SER A 52 24.88 -6.70 0.54
CA SER A 52 25.90 -6.38 -0.46
C SER A 52 25.91 -7.38 -1.63
N GLY A 53 24.94 -8.28 -1.70
CA GLY A 53 24.87 -9.29 -2.76
C GLY A 53 23.66 -10.23 -2.64
N LEU A 54 23.50 -11.08 -3.65
CA LEU A 54 22.33 -11.95 -3.85
C LEU A 54 22.01 -12.84 -2.65
N VAL A 55 23.00 -13.54 -2.09
CA VAL A 55 22.77 -14.50 -1.00
C VAL A 55 22.24 -13.82 0.26
N GLN A 56 22.77 -12.64 0.60
CA GLN A 56 22.31 -11.88 1.76
C GLN A 56 20.91 -11.32 1.53
N ALA A 57 20.65 -10.78 0.34
CA ALA A 57 19.33 -10.28 -0.04
C ALA A 57 18.29 -11.41 0.02
N ALA A 58 18.59 -12.58 -0.55
CA ALA A 58 17.70 -13.74 -0.51
C ALA A 58 17.43 -14.22 0.92
N GLY A 59 18.45 -14.32 1.77
CA GLY A 59 18.28 -14.70 3.18
C GLY A 59 17.40 -13.71 3.96
N ALA A 60 17.58 -12.41 3.72
CA ALA A 60 16.73 -11.37 4.30
C ALA A 60 15.28 -11.46 3.77
N GLY A 61 15.13 -11.70 2.47
CA GLY A 61 13.84 -11.95 1.82
C GLY A 61 13.11 -13.13 2.46
N SER A 62 13.77 -14.26 2.72
CA SER A 62 13.17 -15.42 3.39
C SER A 62 12.68 -15.12 4.80
N LEU A 63 13.39 -14.29 5.57
CA LEU A 63 12.93 -13.87 6.91
C LEU A 63 11.64 -13.04 6.82
N LEU A 64 11.58 -12.13 5.85
CA LEU A 64 10.44 -11.24 5.64
C LEU A 64 9.25 -11.99 5.03
N ALA A 65 9.49 -12.96 4.15
CA ALA A 65 8.46 -13.76 3.49
C ALA A 65 7.93 -14.93 4.34
N GLY A 66 8.71 -15.40 5.30
CA GLY A 66 8.36 -16.54 6.16
C GLY A 66 7.80 -16.15 7.52
N GLY A 67 7.10 -15.02 7.66
CA GLY A 67 6.47 -14.60 8.92
C GLY A 67 6.72 -13.15 9.33
N GLY A 68 7.63 -12.43 8.67
CA GLY A 68 7.90 -11.03 8.97
C GLY A 68 6.82 -10.08 8.43
N LEU A 69 6.72 -9.96 7.10
CA LEU A 69 5.76 -9.07 6.42
C LEU A 69 4.62 -9.87 5.81
N VAL A 70 4.96 -11.02 5.26
CA VAL A 70 4.04 -12.00 4.71
C VAL A 70 4.39 -13.37 5.27
N HIS A 71 3.48 -14.32 5.08
CA HIS A 71 3.74 -15.75 5.26
C HIS A 71 3.38 -16.44 3.94
N ASP A 72 4.38 -16.56 3.06
CA ASP A 72 4.25 -16.98 1.66
C ASP A 72 3.47 -18.30 1.48
N HIS A 73 3.72 -19.29 2.33
CA HIS A 73 3.06 -20.58 2.29
C HIS A 73 1.55 -20.52 2.54
N SER A 74 1.08 -19.57 3.35
CA SER A 74 -0.35 -19.38 3.63
C SER A 74 -0.96 -18.25 2.81
N GLY A 75 -0.13 -17.45 2.13
CA GLY A 75 -0.53 -16.21 1.48
C GLY A 75 -1.06 -15.17 2.45
N ALA A 76 -0.64 -15.21 3.72
CA ALA A 76 -1.05 -14.20 4.70
C ALA A 76 -0.17 -12.94 4.58
N VAL A 77 -0.76 -11.77 4.81
CA VAL A 77 -0.05 -10.49 4.88
C VAL A 77 -0.34 -9.82 6.20
N PHE A 78 0.69 -9.27 6.82
CA PHE A 78 0.57 -8.65 8.13
C PHE A 78 0.56 -7.12 8.00
N PRO A 79 -0.09 -6.41 8.94
CA PRO A 79 0.01 -4.96 9.10
C PRO A 79 1.45 -4.41 9.06
N ALA A 80 2.42 -5.21 9.49
CA ALA A 80 3.85 -4.89 9.35
C ALA A 80 4.28 -4.58 7.91
N ALA A 81 3.70 -5.22 6.90
CA ALA A 81 4.00 -4.95 5.49
C ALA A 81 3.71 -3.49 5.09
N VAL A 82 2.62 -2.91 5.60
CA VAL A 82 2.27 -1.50 5.33
C VAL A 82 3.30 -0.58 5.98
N THR A 83 3.65 -0.86 7.24
CA THR A 83 4.63 -0.06 7.99
C THR A 83 6.03 -0.16 7.37
N ALA A 84 6.38 -1.33 6.82
CA ALA A 84 7.66 -1.57 6.17
C ALA A 84 7.74 -1.04 4.72
N ALA A 85 6.60 -0.76 4.06
CA ALA A 85 6.60 -0.39 2.65
C ALA A 85 7.48 0.84 2.31
N PRO A 86 7.48 1.95 3.08
CA PRO A 86 8.40 3.05 2.85
C PRO A 86 9.88 2.66 2.98
N ILE A 87 10.22 1.75 3.90
CA ILE A 87 11.58 1.24 4.10
C ILE A 87 12.00 0.38 2.90
N LEU A 88 11.12 -0.52 2.45
CA LEU A 88 11.36 -1.33 1.25
C LEU A 88 11.56 -0.44 0.01
N LEU A 89 10.75 0.61 -0.16
CA LEU A 89 10.92 1.57 -1.25
C LEU A 89 12.25 2.34 -1.16
N ALA A 90 12.74 2.66 0.04
CA ALA A 90 14.08 3.22 0.21
C ALA A 90 15.16 2.22 -0.24
N VAL A 91 15.04 0.94 0.13
CA VAL A 91 15.95 -0.12 -0.36
C VAL A 91 15.91 -0.26 -1.88
N VAL A 92 14.75 -0.16 -2.51
CA VAL A 92 14.62 -0.17 -3.99
C VAL A 92 15.38 1.00 -4.62
N ARG A 93 15.30 2.19 -4.01
CA ARG A 93 15.91 3.41 -4.55
C ARG A 93 17.43 3.40 -4.45
N ASP A 94 17.96 2.97 -3.31
CA ASP A 94 19.32 3.30 -2.90
C ASP A 94 20.15 2.08 -2.45
N GLY A 95 19.51 0.91 -2.29
CA GLY A 95 20.14 -0.33 -1.82
C GLY A 95 20.98 -1.05 -2.90
N HIS A 96 21.52 -2.23 -2.55
CA HIS A 96 22.13 -3.10 -3.56
C HIS A 96 21.09 -3.52 -4.61
N ALA A 97 21.50 -3.71 -5.86
CA ALA A 97 20.57 -4.14 -6.93
C ALA A 97 19.74 -5.38 -6.52
N GLU A 98 20.39 -6.40 -5.98
CA GLU A 98 19.72 -7.62 -5.48
C GLU A 98 18.79 -7.38 -4.27
N ALA A 99 19.15 -6.42 -3.41
CA ALA A 99 18.30 -6.04 -2.28
C ALA A 99 17.06 -5.28 -2.76
N GLY A 100 17.24 -4.37 -3.73
CA GLY A 100 16.15 -3.67 -4.40
C GLY A 100 15.21 -4.61 -5.15
N ALA A 101 15.75 -5.60 -5.88
CA ALA A 101 14.95 -6.62 -6.54
C ALA A 101 14.14 -7.47 -5.53
N THR A 102 14.77 -7.86 -4.42
CA THR A 102 14.10 -8.59 -3.33
C THR A 102 13.01 -7.73 -2.67
N ALA A 103 13.27 -6.45 -2.42
CA ALA A 103 12.30 -5.51 -1.86
C ALA A 103 11.09 -5.30 -2.78
N LEU A 104 11.31 -5.21 -4.10
CA LEU A 104 10.22 -5.17 -5.09
C LEU A 104 9.37 -6.43 -5.07
N GLY A 105 10.00 -7.62 -5.04
CA GLY A 105 9.28 -8.89 -4.95
C GLY A 105 8.43 -8.99 -3.69
N LEU A 106 8.95 -8.57 -2.53
CA LEU A 106 8.19 -8.53 -1.28
C LEU A 106 6.98 -7.59 -1.32
N LEU A 107 7.11 -6.42 -1.98
CA LEU A 107 6.00 -5.49 -2.17
C LEU A 107 4.92 -6.07 -3.10
N ASP A 108 5.32 -6.77 -4.14
CA ASP A 108 4.43 -7.45 -5.08
C ASP A 108 3.65 -8.60 -4.42
N ASP A 109 4.35 -9.48 -3.69
CA ASP A 109 3.75 -10.57 -2.92
C ASP A 109 2.77 -10.02 -1.88
N ALA A 110 3.17 -8.99 -1.13
CA ALA A 110 2.32 -8.37 -0.12
C ALA A 110 1.06 -7.75 -0.74
N LEU A 111 1.16 -7.05 -1.87
CA LEU A 111 -0.02 -6.49 -2.54
C LEU A 111 -0.95 -7.61 -3.06
N THR A 112 -0.38 -8.61 -3.72
CA THR A 112 -1.10 -9.73 -4.33
C THR A 112 -1.86 -10.56 -3.28
N PHE A 113 -1.20 -10.90 -2.18
CA PHE A 113 -1.81 -11.65 -1.09
C PHE A 113 -2.83 -10.81 -0.33
N ALA A 114 -2.54 -9.53 -0.05
CA ALA A 114 -3.47 -8.65 0.67
C ALA A 114 -4.75 -8.35 -0.13
N ALA A 115 -4.73 -8.41 -1.46
CA ALA A 115 -5.95 -8.28 -2.26
C ALA A 115 -6.97 -9.40 -1.97
N ARG A 116 -6.51 -10.56 -1.48
CA ARG A 116 -7.36 -11.70 -1.11
C ARG A 116 -7.89 -11.60 0.32
N ASP A 117 -7.29 -10.77 1.16
CA ASP A 117 -7.70 -10.55 2.55
C ASP A 117 -8.56 -9.29 2.71
N ARG A 118 -9.85 -9.49 2.95
CA ARG A 118 -10.83 -8.41 3.16
C ARG A 118 -11.03 -8.05 4.63
N ARG A 119 -10.41 -8.79 5.55
CA ARG A 119 -10.66 -8.68 6.99
C ARG A 119 -9.60 -7.84 7.67
N THR A 120 -8.34 -8.02 7.32
CA THR A 120 -7.25 -7.30 7.98
C THR A 120 -7.20 -5.86 7.51
N ARG A 121 -7.23 -4.95 8.48
CA ARG A 121 -7.29 -3.50 8.28
C ARG A 121 -6.26 -2.81 9.14
N VAL A 122 -5.78 -1.68 8.67
CA VAL A 122 -4.77 -0.85 9.32
C VAL A 122 -5.25 0.59 9.46
N ALA A 123 -4.78 1.25 10.52
CA ALA A 123 -4.92 2.70 10.61
C ALA A 123 -3.89 3.37 9.70
N THR A 124 -4.30 4.45 9.05
CA THR A 124 -3.48 5.30 8.19
C THR A 124 -3.73 6.76 8.57
N SER A 125 -2.95 7.70 8.01
CA SER A 125 -3.17 9.13 8.22
C SER A 125 -4.52 9.64 7.71
N TYR A 126 -5.19 8.91 6.82
CA TYR A 126 -6.43 9.33 6.17
C TYR A 126 -7.66 8.49 6.57
N ALA A 127 -7.49 7.34 7.20
CA ALA A 127 -8.60 6.51 7.69
C ALA A 127 -8.14 5.46 8.72
N GLU A 128 -9.02 5.15 9.68
CA GLU A 128 -8.72 4.26 10.82
C GLU A 128 -8.75 2.76 10.49
N ALA A 129 -9.37 2.35 9.38
CA ALA A 129 -9.64 0.94 9.07
C ALA A 129 -9.50 0.60 7.57
N VAL A 130 -8.33 0.90 7.01
CA VAL A 130 -8.01 0.72 5.58
C VAL A 130 -7.61 -0.72 5.30
N PRO A 131 -8.14 -1.38 4.24
CA PRO A 131 -7.64 -2.68 3.80
C PRO A 131 -6.13 -2.62 3.52
N ILE A 132 -5.36 -3.64 3.95
CA ILE A 132 -3.89 -3.65 3.78
C ILE A 132 -3.47 -3.37 2.33
N CYS A 133 -4.13 -3.99 1.36
CA CYS A 133 -3.82 -3.80 -0.06
C CYS A 133 -4.00 -2.33 -0.52
N CYS A 134 -5.03 -1.63 -0.02
CA CYS A 134 -5.23 -0.22 -0.31
C CYS A 134 -4.15 0.67 0.32
N ALA A 135 -3.73 0.36 1.55
CA ALA A 135 -2.66 1.09 2.22
C ALA A 135 -1.30 0.88 1.53
N LEU A 136 -0.98 -0.35 1.13
CA LEU A 136 0.21 -0.66 0.32
C LEU A 136 0.18 0.09 -1.01
N ALA A 137 -0.94 0.01 -1.73
CA ALA A 137 -1.08 0.68 -3.02
C ALA A 137 -0.94 2.20 -2.93
N ASP A 138 -1.32 2.81 -1.80
CA ASP A 138 -1.08 4.24 -1.55
C ASP A 138 0.41 4.58 -1.47
N HIS A 139 1.20 3.79 -0.73
CA HIS A 139 2.66 3.95 -0.69
C HIS A 139 3.29 3.76 -2.08
N LEU A 140 2.85 2.74 -2.82
CA LEU A 140 3.37 2.44 -4.17
C LEU A 140 3.07 3.59 -5.15
N ARG A 141 1.85 4.14 -5.14
CA ARG A 141 1.52 5.31 -5.96
C ARG A 141 2.31 6.55 -5.56
N GLY A 142 2.55 6.75 -4.25
CA GLY A 142 3.41 7.82 -3.75
C GLY A 142 4.86 7.72 -4.28
N ALA A 143 5.30 6.51 -4.63
CA ALA A 143 6.62 6.21 -5.21
C ALA A 143 6.58 5.92 -6.73
N ALA A 144 5.57 6.40 -7.46
CA ALA A 144 5.39 6.04 -8.87
C ALA A 144 6.59 6.36 -9.77
N GLY A 145 7.26 7.49 -9.57
CA GLY A 145 8.47 7.83 -10.33
C GLY A 145 9.61 6.83 -10.13
N LEU A 146 9.81 6.38 -8.89
CA LEU A 146 10.80 5.35 -8.55
C LEU A 146 10.45 4.02 -9.21
N LEU A 147 9.22 3.54 -8.99
CA LEU A 147 8.79 2.23 -9.51
C LEU A 147 8.78 2.19 -11.04
N ALA A 148 8.43 3.29 -11.72
CA ALA A 148 8.52 3.36 -13.18
C ALA A 148 9.98 3.23 -13.68
N ALA A 149 10.94 3.78 -12.93
CA ALA A 149 12.38 3.67 -13.22
C ALA A 149 12.95 2.28 -12.90
N SER A 150 12.32 1.51 -12.03
CA SER A 150 12.74 0.16 -11.63
C SER A 150 12.45 -0.95 -12.66
N GLY A 151 12.06 -0.62 -13.89
CA GLY A 151 11.91 -1.62 -14.96
C GLY A 151 10.48 -2.18 -15.11
N ALA A 152 10.38 -3.39 -15.64
CA ALA A 152 9.08 -3.99 -15.98
C ALA A 152 8.29 -4.37 -14.72
N GLU A 153 8.98 -4.90 -13.73
CA GLU A 153 8.47 -5.33 -12.44
C GLU A 153 7.85 -4.16 -11.68
N GLY A 154 8.57 -3.03 -11.58
CA GLY A 154 8.04 -1.83 -10.93
C GLY A 154 6.83 -1.22 -11.66
N ARG A 155 6.81 -1.26 -13.00
CA ARG A 155 5.63 -0.84 -13.79
C ARG A 155 4.43 -1.77 -13.61
N GLN A 156 4.66 -3.08 -13.52
CA GLN A 156 3.61 -4.05 -13.23
C GLN A 156 3.02 -3.79 -11.85
N LEU A 157 3.87 -3.61 -10.83
CA LEU A 157 3.44 -3.30 -9.48
C LEU A 157 2.61 -2.01 -9.40
N LEU A 158 2.98 -0.98 -10.18
CA LEU A 158 2.16 0.22 -10.32
C LEU A 158 0.81 -0.02 -10.99
N ALA A 159 0.77 -0.87 -12.02
CA ALA A 159 -0.48 -1.24 -12.68
C ALA A 159 -1.41 -1.99 -11.72
N GLU A 160 -0.87 -2.88 -10.89
CA GLU A 160 -1.64 -3.55 -9.83
C GLU A 160 -2.12 -2.54 -8.78
N ALA A 161 -1.23 -1.69 -8.24
CA ALA A 161 -1.58 -0.65 -7.29
C ALA A 161 -2.64 0.34 -7.82
N ALA A 162 -2.75 0.52 -9.13
CA ALA A 162 -3.78 1.36 -9.74
C ALA A 162 -5.20 0.78 -9.56
N HIS A 163 -5.38 -0.53 -9.41
CA HIS A 163 -6.71 -1.12 -9.14
C HIS A 163 -7.27 -0.77 -7.75
N HIS A 164 -6.41 -0.29 -6.85
CA HIS A 164 -6.77 0.06 -5.48
C HIS A 164 -7.03 1.57 -5.37
N TRP A 165 -8.17 2.03 -5.87
CA TRP A 165 -8.45 3.46 -5.91
C TRP A 165 -8.71 4.07 -4.51
N ARG A 166 -8.47 5.37 -4.37
CA ARG A 166 -8.87 6.17 -3.20
C ARG A 166 -9.47 7.47 -3.70
N PHE A 167 -10.60 7.86 -3.13
CA PHE A 167 -11.21 9.16 -3.41
C PHE A 167 -11.35 9.95 -2.11
N ASP A 168 -10.58 11.03 -2.02
CA ASP A 168 -10.61 11.93 -0.88
C ASP A 168 -11.74 12.95 -1.12
N VAL A 169 -12.73 13.11 -0.24
CA VAL A 169 -13.81 14.08 -0.45
C VAL A 169 -13.34 15.47 -0.03
N GLN A 170 -13.54 16.49 -0.87
CA GLN A 170 -13.28 17.90 -0.53
C GLN A 170 -14.54 18.75 -0.57
N GLU A 171 -15.37 18.54 -1.58
CA GLU A 171 -16.63 19.27 -1.75
C GLU A 171 -17.78 18.29 -2.02
N THR A 172 -18.96 18.61 -1.50
CA THR A 172 -20.18 17.84 -1.72
C THR A 172 -21.39 18.71 -2.03
N VAL A 173 -22.24 18.20 -2.90
CA VAL A 173 -23.51 18.83 -3.31
C VAL A 173 -24.61 17.78 -3.22
N ALA A 174 -25.74 18.15 -2.60
CA ALA A 174 -26.92 17.28 -2.59
C ALA A 174 -27.49 17.20 -4.01
N GLU A 175 -27.74 15.98 -4.48
CA GLU A 175 -28.27 15.76 -5.82
C GLU A 175 -29.27 14.62 -5.81
N GLY A 176 -30.55 14.94 -6.06
CA GLY A 176 -31.64 13.95 -6.02
C GLY A 176 -31.72 13.24 -4.66
N ASP A 177 -31.56 11.92 -4.68
CA ASP A 177 -31.54 11.03 -3.51
C ASP A 177 -30.12 10.65 -3.03
N GLY A 178 -29.08 11.30 -3.58
CA GLY A 178 -27.69 11.06 -3.26
C GLY A 178 -26.86 12.33 -3.08
N VAL A 179 -25.55 12.17 -3.17
CA VAL A 179 -24.56 13.25 -3.03
C VAL A 179 -23.57 13.18 -4.17
N ALA A 180 -23.35 14.28 -4.88
CA ALA A 180 -22.20 14.45 -5.75
C ALA A 180 -21.00 14.91 -4.91
N ALA A 181 -19.89 14.20 -5.00
CA ALA A 181 -18.65 14.50 -4.28
C ALA A 181 -17.51 14.78 -5.26
N PHE A 182 -16.70 15.80 -4.97
CA PHE A 182 -15.66 16.31 -5.86
C PHE A 182 -14.30 16.33 -5.17
N ARG A 183 -13.27 15.81 -5.86
CA ARG A 183 -11.83 16.01 -5.60
C ARG A 183 -10.96 15.17 -6.55
N VAL A 184 -9.75 14.82 -6.11
CA VAL A 184 -8.79 13.92 -6.69
C VAL A 184 -9.12 12.46 -6.38
N LEU A 185 -9.15 11.65 -7.44
CA LEU A 185 -9.10 10.20 -7.42
C LEU A 185 -7.65 9.73 -7.57
N ALA A 186 -7.13 9.01 -6.57
CA ALA A 186 -5.90 8.26 -6.70
C ALA A 186 -6.19 6.85 -7.22
N GLY A 187 -5.36 6.35 -8.13
CA GLY A 187 -5.57 5.06 -8.80
C GLY A 187 -6.62 5.12 -9.92
N ARG A 188 -7.13 3.97 -10.33
CA ARG A 188 -8.07 3.79 -11.44
C ARG A 188 -9.39 3.28 -10.91
N PHE A 189 -10.43 4.09 -11.04
CA PHE A 189 -11.79 3.65 -10.76
C PHE A 189 -12.25 2.65 -11.84
N PRO A 190 -12.84 1.50 -11.47
CA PRO A 190 -13.17 0.41 -12.41
C PRO A 190 -14.39 0.71 -13.31
N GLY A 191 -14.96 1.91 -13.24
CA GLY A 191 -16.18 2.29 -13.97
C GLY A 191 -17.46 1.74 -13.36
N GLY A 192 -18.61 2.14 -13.91
CA GLY A 192 -19.93 1.71 -13.44
C GLY A 192 -20.20 2.07 -11.97
N THR A 193 -21.17 1.38 -11.37
CA THR A 193 -21.48 1.48 -9.94
C THR A 193 -20.65 0.47 -9.16
N GLN A 194 -19.98 0.94 -8.10
CA GLN A 194 -19.07 0.17 -7.25
C GLN A 194 -19.48 0.27 -5.79
N ARG A 195 -19.17 -0.77 -5.02
CA ARG A 195 -19.28 -0.72 -3.55
C ARG A 195 -18.04 -0.07 -2.95
N ALA A 196 -18.25 0.88 -2.06
CA ALA A 196 -17.18 1.58 -1.37
C ALA A 196 -17.40 1.66 0.14
N ASP A 197 -16.29 1.60 0.87
CA ASP A 197 -16.21 1.89 2.30
C ASP A 197 -16.02 3.41 2.44
N LEU A 198 -17.00 4.09 3.05
CA LEU A 198 -16.98 5.51 3.37
C LEU A 198 -16.45 5.70 4.79
N HIS A 199 -15.23 6.22 4.86
CA HIS A 199 -14.53 6.54 6.10
C HIS A 199 -14.77 8.00 6.49
N ARG A 200 -15.06 8.21 7.78
CA ARG A 200 -15.23 9.52 8.40
C ARG A 200 -14.47 9.56 9.72
N ALA A 201 -13.95 10.73 10.07
CA ALA A 201 -13.26 10.91 11.34
C ALA A 201 -14.18 10.50 12.51
N GLY A 202 -13.65 9.69 13.44
CA GLY A 202 -14.36 9.23 14.63
C GLY A 202 -15.49 8.22 14.38
N HIS A 203 -15.63 7.67 13.17
CA HIS A 203 -16.66 6.68 12.84
C HIS A 203 -16.05 5.36 12.39
N VAL A 204 -16.16 4.35 13.26
CA VAL A 204 -15.78 2.96 12.99
C VAL A 204 -16.94 2.04 13.38
N PRO A 205 -17.37 1.09 12.53
CA PRO A 205 -16.81 0.72 11.23
C PRO A 205 -17.18 1.69 10.09
N PRO A 206 -16.47 1.66 8.93
CA PRO A 206 -16.85 2.46 7.76
C PRO A 206 -18.25 2.10 7.26
N LEU A 207 -18.94 3.07 6.64
CA LEU A 207 -20.26 2.85 6.04
C LEU A 207 -20.10 2.33 4.62
N VAL A 208 -20.76 1.21 4.30
CA VAL A 208 -20.78 0.72 2.91
C VAL A 208 -21.80 1.51 2.09
N VAL A 209 -21.35 2.09 0.99
CA VAL A 209 -22.15 2.89 0.04
C VAL A 209 -21.97 2.39 -1.38
N GLN A 210 -22.82 2.85 -2.30
CA GLN A 210 -22.64 2.65 -3.73
C GLN A 210 -22.12 3.96 -4.34
N VAL A 211 -21.11 3.86 -5.21
CA VAL A 211 -20.48 5.00 -5.85
C VAL A 211 -20.37 4.80 -7.35
N ALA A 212 -20.62 5.83 -8.13
CA ALA A 212 -20.45 5.81 -9.58
C ALA A 212 -19.83 7.12 -10.06
N PRO A 213 -19.10 7.15 -11.18
CA PRO A 213 -18.69 8.41 -11.80
C PRO A 213 -19.93 9.23 -12.16
N HIS A 214 -19.99 10.48 -11.69
CA HIS A 214 -21.06 11.39 -12.04
C HIS A 214 -20.90 11.89 -13.49
N TYR A 215 -19.64 12.07 -13.91
CA TYR A 215 -19.26 12.30 -15.30
C TYR A 215 -18.23 11.24 -15.74
N PRO A 216 -18.07 11.00 -17.06
CA PRO A 216 -16.99 10.14 -17.55
C PRO A 216 -15.63 10.58 -17.02
N LEU A 217 -14.89 9.65 -16.43
CA LEU A 217 -13.56 9.93 -15.90
C LEU A 217 -12.57 10.10 -17.07
N SER A 218 -11.81 11.20 -17.05
CA SER A 218 -10.70 11.39 -17.97
C SER A 218 -9.47 10.68 -17.44
N GLY A 219 -8.82 9.85 -18.27
CA GLY A 219 -7.56 9.18 -17.88
C GLY A 219 -6.37 10.13 -17.65
N HIS A 220 -6.53 11.43 -17.92
CA HIS A 220 -5.47 12.44 -17.85
C HIS A 220 -5.65 13.44 -16.70
N SER A 221 -6.80 13.41 -16.01
CA SER A 221 -7.06 14.29 -14.88
C SER A 221 -7.23 13.46 -13.61
N PRO A 222 -6.54 13.82 -12.51
CA PRO A 222 -6.83 13.24 -11.21
C PRO A 222 -8.19 13.73 -10.67
N ASP A 223 -8.71 14.86 -11.15
CA ASP A 223 -9.99 15.39 -10.70
C ASP A 223 -11.15 14.50 -11.17
N ALA A 224 -12.01 14.15 -10.23
CA ALA A 224 -13.16 13.28 -10.41
C ALA A 224 -14.36 13.82 -9.63
N CYS A 225 -15.54 13.54 -10.20
CA CYS A 225 -16.82 13.73 -9.53
C CYS A 225 -17.48 12.36 -9.40
N LEU A 226 -17.71 11.91 -8.16
CA LEU A 226 -18.38 10.65 -7.86
C LEU A 226 -19.75 10.94 -7.27
N ARG A 227 -20.78 10.24 -7.76
CA ARG A 227 -22.09 10.17 -7.12
C ARG A 227 -22.07 9.09 -6.06
N VAL A 228 -22.49 9.43 -4.84
CA VAL A 228 -22.62 8.54 -3.70
C VAL A 228 -24.11 8.31 -3.43
N ASP A 229 -24.58 7.10 -3.69
CA ASP A 229 -26.00 6.75 -3.57
C ASP A 229 -26.33 6.33 -2.12
N GLY A 230 -27.52 6.71 -1.66
CA GLY A 230 -28.03 6.32 -0.34
C GLY A 230 -27.34 6.99 0.85
N ALA A 231 -26.45 7.96 0.60
CA ALA A 231 -25.82 8.79 1.62
C ALA A 231 -26.53 10.15 1.71
N ARG A 232 -26.68 10.67 2.94
CA ARG A 232 -27.08 12.07 3.17
C ARG A 232 -25.86 12.97 3.09
N LEU A 233 -26.06 14.27 2.84
CA LEU A 233 -24.98 15.26 2.75
C LEU A 233 -24.08 15.25 4.01
N ASP A 234 -24.67 15.24 5.20
CA ASP A 234 -23.95 15.11 6.48
C ASP A 234 -23.16 13.80 6.60
N GLY A 235 -23.56 12.80 5.82
CA GLY A 235 -22.90 11.51 5.72
C GLY A 235 -21.64 11.53 4.85
N VAL A 236 -21.52 12.48 3.92
CA VAL A 236 -20.37 12.64 3.01
C VAL A 236 -19.79 14.03 3.25
N ALA A 237 -19.27 14.25 4.45
CA ALA A 237 -18.66 15.53 4.81
C ALA A 237 -17.28 15.70 4.13
N PRO A 238 -16.81 16.95 3.95
CA PRO A 238 -15.42 17.22 3.60
C PRO A 238 -14.45 16.48 4.51
N SER A 239 -13.38 15.94 3.94
CA SER A 239 -12.40 15.03 4.60
C SER A 239 -12.84 13.58 4.77
N ALA A 240 -14.04 13.20 4.30
CA ALA A 240 -14.37 11.77 4.17
C ALA A 240 -13.49 11.11 3.11
N VAL A 241 -13.23 9.81 3.25
CA VAL A 241 -12.43 9.04 2.29
C VAL A 241 -13.24 7.85 1.82
N LEU A 242 -13.30 7.66 0.50
CA LEU A 242 -13.90 6.49 -0.13
C LEU A 242 -12.81 5.53 -0.59
N LEU A 243 -12.97 4.27 -0.22
CA LEU A 243 -12.10 3.16 -0.61
C LEU A 243 -12.94 2.01 -1.18
N PRO A 244 -12.39 1.13 -2.03
CA PRO A 244 -13.07 -0.07 -2.48
C PRO A 244 -13.46 -0.94 -1.27
N SER A 245 -14.73 -1.38 -1.20
CA SER A 245 -15.15 -2.38 -0.18
C SER A 245 -14.53 -3.77 -0.41
N GLY A 246 -13.95 -3.99 -1.59
CA GLY A 246 -13.17 -5.16 -1.93
C GLY A 246 -12.28 -4.84 -3.12
N CYS A 247 -11.01 -5.23 -3.04
CA CYS A 247 -10.09 -5.15 -4.16
C CYS A 247 -9.97 -6.55 -4.75
N GLY A 248 -10.48 -6.75 -5.97
CA GLY A 248 -10.20 -7.95 -6.75
C GLY A 248 -9.15 -7.62 -7.78
N SER A 249 -8.27 -8.58 -8.09
CA SER A 249 -7.51 -8.53 -9.34
C SER A 249 -8.49 -8.30 -10.49
N GLY A 250 -8.11 -7.48 -11.46
CA GLY A 250 -8.95 -7.02 -12.58
C GLY A 250 -9.42 -8.12 -13.56
N ALA A 251 -9.85 -9.28 -13.07
CA ALA A 251 -10.59 -10.28 -13.82
C ALA A 251 -12.10 -9.94 -13.78
N ALA A 252 -12.43 -8.79 -14.36
CA ALA A 252 -13.76 -8.48 -14.86
C ALA A 252 -13.60 -7.84 -16.24
N ASP A 253 -12.85 -8.52 -17.11
CA ASP A 253 -12.80 -8.35 -18.56
C ASP A 253 -12.07 -9.58 -19.17
N GLN A 254 -12.72 -10.75 -19.07
CA GLN A 254 -12.52 -11.90 -19.96
C GLN A 254 -13.88 -12.54 -20.23
#